data_AF-A0A0L0F0N4-F1
#
_entry.id   AF-A0A0L0F0N4-F1
#
_cell.length_a   1.000
_cell.length_b   1.000
_cell.length_c   1.000
_cell.angle_alpha   90.00
_cell.angle_beta   90.00
_cell.angle_gamma   90.00
#
_symmetry.space_group_name_H-M   'P 1'
#
loop_
_entity.id
_entity.type
_entity.pdbx_description
1 polymer ?
#
loop_
_entity_poly.entity_id
_entity_poly.type
_entity_poly.pdbx_seq_one_letter_code
_entity_poly.pdbx_strand_id
1 'polypeptide(L)'
;ALAFACITTLRLLTRSYDWDSLTAIRDFLVGTIASLTGSPESYAKQRMIVAKLNVTLVEILKIEWPTEWPTFIPDLVETSKTNETVCQNSMCILQLL
;
A
#
# COMPACT_ATOMS: atom_id res chain seq x y z
N ALA A 1 18.28 15.15 -7.71
CA ALA A 1 17.77 16.54 -7.69
C ALA A 1 16.28 16.63 -8.05
N LEU A 2 15.83 16.09 -9.20
CA LEU A 2 14.41 16.14 -9.62
C LEU A 2 13.44 15.33 -8.73
N ALA A 3 13.85 14.18 -8.18
CA ALA A 3 13.00 13.35 -7.31
C ALA A 3 12.67 14.03 -5.96
N PHE A 4 13.62 14.75 -5.37
CA PHE A 4 13.40 15.51 -4.14
C PHE A 4 12.48 16.72 -4.35
N ALA A 5 12.56 17.37 -5.52
CA ALA A 5 11.62 18.42 -5.88
C ALA A 5 10.19 17.88 -5.98
N CYS A 6 9.98 16.73 -6.63
CA CYS A 6 8.66 16.10 -6.74
C CYS A 6 8.06 15.73 -5.38
N ILE A 7 8.85 15.13 -4.47
CA ILE A 7 8.42 14.79 -3.10
C ILE A 7 8.11 16.05 -2.27
N THR A 8 8.87 17.13 -2.44
CA THR A 8 8.63 18.40 -1.72
C THR A 8 7.39 19.12 -2.26
N THR A 9 7.14 19.07 -3.57
CA THR A 9 5.90 19.58 -4.19
C THR A 9 4.69 18.74 -3.79
N LEU A 10 4.82 17.41 -3.71
CA LEU A 10 3.80 16.51 -3.14
C LEU A 10 3.52 16.83 -1.66
N ARG A 11 4.55 17.08 -0.84
CA ARG A 11 4.39 17.52 0.57
C ARG A 11 3.73 18.90 0.74
N LEU A 12 3.85 19.78 -0.24
CA LEU A 12 3.13 21.06 -0.25
C LEU A 12 1.67 20.90 -0.69
N LEU A 13 1.37 19.92 -1.55
CA LEU A 13 0.02 19.54 -1.95
C LEU A 13 -0.73 18.74 -0.87
N THR A 14 -0.05 17.95 -0.04
CA THR A 14 -0.65 17.22 1.09
C THR A 14 -1.22 18.14 2.17
N ARG A 15 -0.84 19.42 2.19
CA ARG A 15 -1.46 20.43 3.07
C ARG A 15 -2.87 20.85 2.60
N SER A 16 -3.25 20.52 1.36
CA SER A 16 -4.57 20.77 0.77
C SER A 16 -5.41 19.51 0.57
N TYR A 17 -4.84 18.34 0.83
CA TYR A 17 -5.51 17.06 0.64
C TYR A 17 -6.39 16.75 1.87
N ASP A 18 -7.63 16.33 1.62
CA ASP A 18 -8.52 15.88 2.68
C ASP A 18 -8.04 14.52 3.22
N TRP A 19 -7.48 14.51 4.43
CA TRP A 19 -6.90 13.33 5.05
C TRP A 19 -7.93 12.22 5.30
N ASP A 20 -9.19 12.59 5.52
CA ASP A 20 -10.30 11.64 5.66
C ASP A 20 -10.52 10.89 4.34
N SER A 21 -10.47 11.61 3.22
CA SER A 21 -10.52 11.01 1.88
C SER A 21 -9.30 10.11 1.61
N LEU A 22 -8.09 10.48 2.05
CA LEU A 22 -6.89 9.64 1.86
C LEU A 22 -7.00 8.32 2.62
N THR A 23 -7.42 8.43 3.88
CA THR A 23 -7.65 7.30 4.78
C THR A 23 -8.68 6.35 4.20
N ALA A 24 -9.80 6.86 3.67
CA ALA A 24 -10.82 6.03 3.02
C ALA A 24 -10.28 5.29 1.79
N ILE A 25 -9.47 5.95 0.96
CA ILE A 25 -8.85 5.33 -0.23
C ILE A 25 -7.86 4.25 0.19
N ARG A 26 -7.02 4.54 1.20
CA ARG A 26 -6.07 3.59 1.76
C ARG A 26 -6.78 2.34 2.28
N ASP A 27 -7.78 2.52 3.14
CA ASP A 27 -8.48 1.41 3.78
C ASP A 27 -9.20 0.55 2.73
N PHE A 28 -9.78 1.18 1.71
CA PHE A 28 -10.33 0.49 0.55
C PHE A 28 -9.27 -0.33 -0.20
N LEU A 29 -8.10 0.24 -0.48
CA LEU A 29 -7.01 -0.46 -1.18
C LEU A 29 -6.50 -1.65 -0.36
N VAL A 30 -6.26 -1.47 0.94
CA VAL A 30 -5.81 -2.53 1.85
C VAL A 30 -6.83 -3.66 1.89
N GLY A 31 -8.11 -3.35 2.10
CA GLY A 31 -9.18 -4.35 2.13
C GLY A 31 -9.33 -5.08 0.80
N THR A 32 -9.21 -4.36 -0.32
CA THR A 32 -9.24 -4.96 -1.66
C THR A 32 -8.07 -5.92 -1.85
N ILE A 33 -6.84 -5.48 -1.61
CA ILE A 33 -5.64 -6.32 -1.75
C ILE A 33 -5.75 -7.57 -0.86
N ALA A 34 -6.18 -7.42 0.40
CA ALA A 34 -6.38 -8.54 1.32
C ALA A 34 -7.40 -9.56 0.77
N SER A 35 -8.52 -9.10 0.20
CA SER A 35 -9.52 -9.96 -0.44
C SER A 35 -8.96 -10.71 -1.65
N LEU A 36 -8.26 -10.01 -2.56
CA LEU A 36 -7.72 -10.63 -3.78
C LEU A 36 -6.58 -11.62 -3.52
N THR A 37 -5.82 -11.40 -2.44
CA THR A 37 -4.68 -12.25 -2.02
C THR A 37 -5.08 -13.34 -1.02
N GLY A 38 -6.33 -13.36 -0.57
CA GLY A 38 -6.81 -14.27 0.48
C GLY A 38 -6.80 -15.76 0.09
N SER A 39 -6.84 -16.07 -1.21
CA SER A 39 -6.72 -17.45 -1.71
C SER A 39 -5.75 -17.55 -2.91
N PRO A 40 -5.05 -18.68 -3.08
CA PRO A 40 -4.17 -18.91 -4.22
C PRO A 40 -4.89 -18.81 -5.58
N GLU A 41 -6.13 -19.30 -5.66
CA GLU A 41 -6.93 -19.31 -6.89
C GLU A 41 -7.33 -17.90 -7.33
N SER A 42 -7.72 -17.05 -6.36
CA SER A 42 -8.05 -15.64 -6.62
C SER A 42 -6.81 -14.88 -7.07
N TYR A 43 -5.71 -15.03 -6.31
CA TYR A 43 -4.47 -14.32 -6.58
C TYR A 43 -3.89 -14.69 -7.94
N ALA A 44 -3.90 -15.96 -8.33
CA ALA A 44 -3.41 -16.42 -9.64
C ALA A 44 -4.18 -15.78 -10.81
N LYS A 45 -5.50 -15.58 -10.69
CA LYS A 45 -6.31 -14.95 -11.73
C LYS A 45 -6.14 -13.44 -11.82
N GLN A 46 -5.72 -12.80 -10.72
CA GLN A 46 -5.77 -11.34 -10.57
C GLN A 46 -4.38 -10.71 -10.36
N ARG A 47 -3.29 -11.46 -10.60
CA ARG A 47 -1.89 -11.04 -10.38
C ARG A 47 -1.58 -9.63 -10.88
N MET A 48 -2.03 -9.30 -12.10
CA MET A 48 -1.76 -7.99 -12.70
C MET A 48 -2.51 -6.86 -11.97
N ILE A 49 -3.73 -7.10 -11.52
CA ILE A 49 -4.52 -6.13 -10.77
C ILE A 49 -3.88 -5.90 -9.41
N VAL A 50 -3.53 -6.97 -8.69
CA VAL A 50 -2.86 -6.86 -7.39
C VAL A 50 -1.53 -6.13 -7.51
N ALA A 51 -0.72 -6.41 -8.54
CA ALA A 51 0.53 -5.70 -8.78
C ALA A 51 0.32 -4.18 -8.97
N LYS A 52 -0.73 -3.77 -9.70
CA LYS A 52 -1.06 -2.35 -9.86
C LYS A 52 -1.55 -1.72 -8.56
N LEU A 53 -2.38 -2.43 -7.80
CA LEU A 53 -2.87 -1.95 -6.50
C LEU A 53 -1.73 -1.78 -5.48
N ASN A 54 -0.75 -2.69 -5.48
CA ASN A 54 0.44 -2.56 -4.64
C ASN A 54 1.25 -1.30 -4.97
N VAL A 55 1.43 -0.97 -6.26
CA VAL A 55 2.09 0.28 -6.67
C VAL A 55 1.31 1.49 -6.15
N THR A 56 -0.01 1.51 -6.31
CA THR A 56 -0.85 2.60 -5.79
C THR A 56 -0.77 2.72 -4.26
N LEU A 57 -0.78 1.60 -3.53
CA LEU A 57 -0.62 1.58 -2.08
C LEU A 57 0.73 2.17 -1.66
N VAL A 58 1.82 1.83 -2.38
CA VAL A 58 3.15 2.38 -2.10
C VAL A 58 3.21 3.89 -2.35
N GLU A 59 2.53 4.42 -3.35
CA GLU A 59 2.45 5.88 -3.54
C GLU A 59 1.73 6.58 -2.38
N ILE A 60 0.71 5.96 -1.77
CA ILE A 60 0.08 6.47 -0.53
C ILE A 60 1.04 6.36 0.66
N LEU A 61 1.76 5.24 0.79
CA LEU A 61 2.72 5.03 1.87
C LEU A 61 3.85 6.07 1.85
N LYS A 62 4.29 6.53 0.68
CA LYS A 62 5.29 7.62 0.57
C LYS A 62 4.81 8.95 1.17
N ILE A 63 3.50 9.12 1.34
CA ILE A 63 2.87 10.29 1.96
C ILE A 63 2.67 10.06 3.46
N GLU A 64 2.09 8.91 3.84
CA GLU A 64 1.64 8.66 5.22
C GLU A 64 2.72 8.03 6.12
N TRP A 65 3.57 7.16 5.59
CA TRP A 65 4.57 6.44 6.39
C TRP A 65 5.89 7.23 6.44
N PRO A 66 6.54 7.36 7.62
CA PRO A 66 6.25 6.67 8.89
C PRO A 66 5.40 7.46 9.91
N THR A 67 5.07 8.73 9.65
CA THR A 67 4.49 9.61 10.69
C THR A 67 2.99 9.36 10.93
N GLU A 68 2.20 9.29 9.87
CA GLU A 68 0.73 9.17 9.95
C GLU A 68 0.26 7.71 10.04
N TRP A 69 1.05 6.78 9.51
CA TRP A 69 0.74 5.34 9.59
C TRP A 69 1.91 4.52 10.18
N PRO A 70 2.33 4.78 11.43
CA PRO A 70 3.52 4.16 12.03
C PRO A 70 3.42 2.63 12.15
N THR A 71 2.20 2.08 12.20
CA THR A 71 1.94 0.64 12.36
C THR A 71 2.03 -0.15 11.06
N PHE A 72 2.21 0.48 9.89
CA PHE A 72 2.19 -0.21 8.59
C PHE A 72 3.08 -1.46 8.54
N ILE A 73 4.36 -1.36 8.94
CA ILE A 73 5.28 -2.50 8.90
C ILE A 73 4.85 -3.61 9.90
N PRO A 74 4.58 -3.31 11.19
CA PRO A 74 3.99 -4.29 12.12
C PRO A 74 2.73 -4.97 11.59
N ASP A 75 1.77 -4.21 11.05
CA ASP A 75 0.49 -4.72 10.55
C ASP A 75 0.68 -5.60 9.32
N LEU A 76 1.61 -5.23 8.43
CA LEU A 76 1.97 -6.02 7.25
C LEU A 76 2.62 -7.35 7.64
N VAL A 77 3.52 -7.32 8.63
CA VAL A 77 4.16 -8.53 9.18
C VAL A 77 3.13 -9.44 9.83
N GLU A 78 2.18 -8.89 10.60
CA GLU A 78 1.11 -9.70 11.20
C GLU A 78 0.23 -10.31 10.12
N THR A 79 -0.19 -9.52 9.13
CA THR A 79 -1.04 -9.97 8.01
C THR A 79 -0.36 -11.06 7.19
N SER A 80 0.96 -10.98 6.99
CA SER A 80 1.74 -11.98 6.23
C SER A 80 1.65 -13.40 6.79
N LYS A 81 1.32 -13.56 8.07
CA LYS A 81 1.17 -14.87 8.73
C LYS A 81 -0.09 -15.63 8.31
N THR A 82 -1.02 -14.98 7.61
CA THR A 82 -2.33 -15.55 7.25
C THR A 82 -2.20 -16.76 6.32
N ASN A 83 -1.45 -16.63 5.23
CA ASN A 83 -1.13 -17.72 4.31
C ASN A 83 0.03 -17.32 3.37
N GLU A 84 0.55 -18.28 2.60
CA GLU A 84 1.68 -18.08 1.69
C GLU A 84 1.42 -17.02 0.60
N THR A 85 0.19 -16.94 0.08
CA THR A 85 -0.16 -15.97 -0.96
C THR A 85 -0.16 -14.53 -0.43
N VAL A 86 -0.72 -14.34 0.77
CA VAL A 86 -0.68 -13.06 1.47
C VAL A 86 0.77 -12.68 1.81
N CYS A 87 1.57 -13.64 2.31
CA CYS A 87 2.99 -13.42 2.59
C CYS A 87 3.79 -13.02 1.34
N GLN A 88 3.59 -13.74 0.23
CA GLN A 88 4.21 -13.45 -1.05
C GLN A 88 3.86 -12.03 -1.50
N ASN A 89 2.59 -11.62 -1.36
CA ASN A 89 2.19 -10.27 -1.69
C ASN A 89 2.82 -9.21 -0.78
N SER A 90 2.90 -9.47 0.53
CA SER A 90 3.58 -8.58 1.48
C SER A 90 5.05 -8.36 1.09
N MET A 91 5.75 -9.40 0.64
CA MET A 91 7.13 -9.27 0.14
C MET A 91 7.21 -8.43 -1.14
N CYS A 92 6.23 -8.54 -2.05
CA CYS A 92 6.15 -7.67 -3.23
C CYS A 92 5.92 -6.20 -2.85
N ILE A 93 5.09 -5.92 -1.84
CA ILE A 93 4.89 -4.54 -1.34
C ILE A 93 6.20 -3.99 -0.79
N LEU A 94 6.92 -4.75 0.04
CA LEU A 94 8.21 -4.34 0.60
C LEU A 94 9.30 -4.12 -0.47
N GLN A 95 9.26 -4.84 -1.59
CA GLN A 95 10.18 -4.63 -2.71
C GLN A 95 9.92 -3.34 -3.49
N LEU A 96 8.70 -2.80 -3.44
CA LEU A 96 8.30 -1.60 -4.17
C LEU A 96 8.52 -0.31 -3.36
N LEU A 97 8.61 -0.43 -2.03
CA LEU A 97 8.82 0.67 -1.09
C LEU A 97 10.25 1.24 -1.21
#